data_AF-A0A699ZRT4-F1
#
_entry.id   AF-A0A699ZRT4-F1
#
_cell.length_a   1.000
_cell.length_b   1.000
_cell.length_c   1.000
_cell.angle_alpha   90.00
_cell.angle_beta   90.00
_cell.angle_gamma   90.00
#
_symmetry.space_group_name_H-M   'P 1'
#
loop_
_entity.id
_entity.type
_entity.pdbx_description
1 polymer ?
#
loop_
_entity_poly.entity_id
_entity_poly.type
_entity_poly.pdbx_seq_one_letter_code
_entity_poly.pdbx_strand_id
1 'polypeptide(L)'
;MSIGKEGAQGPGCSLQPHSLAEAKWLRLPTYILSECVLVYMDPGHSSTLLAWLAAHFACATVVIYEQVEQGYGMLGLAAGVWREIKPHDAFGRQMCANLQSRGCPLRGITTTPDLEAHC
;
A
#
# COMPACT_ATOMS: atom_id res chain seq x y z
N MET A 1 -15.95 -43.09 -0.98
CA MET A 1 -17.38 -42.78 -0.81
C MET A 1 -17.57 -41.32 -1.16
N SER A 2 -18.19 -41.06 -2.30
CA SER A 2 -18.39 -39.73 -2.86
C SER A 2 -19.34 -38.90 -1.99
N ILE A 3 -19.05 -37.61 -1.86
CA ILE A 3 -20.06 -36.61 -1.48
C ILE A 3 -20.07 -35.59 -2.61
N GLY A 4 -21.23 -35.48 -3.25
CA GLY A 4 -21.44 -34.76 -4.51
C GLY A 4 -21.23 -33.26 -4.38
N LYS A 5 -20.68 -32.70 -5.45
CA LYS A 5 -20.81 -31.27 -5.76
C LYS A 5 -22.20 -31.06 -6.35
N GLU A 6 -23.12 -30.50 -5.59
CA GLU A 6 -24.31 -29.84 -6.14
C GLU A 6 -24.18 -28.33 -5.96
N GLY A 7 -24.44 -27.63 -7.06
CA GLY A 7 -24.14 -26.23 -7.26
C GLY A 7 -25.08 -25.29 -6.51
N ALA A 8 -24.50 -24.23 -5.97
CA ALA A 8 -25.17 -22.96 -5.82
C ALA A 8 -24.43 -21.97 -6.72
N GLN A 9 -24.82 -21.94 -7.99
CA GLN A 9 -24.41 -20.90 -8.93
C GLN A 9 -25.24 -19.66 -8.58
N GLY A 10 -24.78 -18.90 -7.58
CA GLY A 10 -25.26 -17.54 -7.37
C GLY A 10 -25.04 -16.73 -8.65
N PRO A 11 -25.84 -15.67 -8.92
CA PRO A 11 -25.75 -14.92 -10.16
C PRO A 11 -24.30 -14.47 -10.35
N GLY A 12 -23.61 -15.11 -11.29
CA GLY A 12 -22.25 -14.77 -11.64
C GLY A 12 -22.26 -13.31 -12.04
N CYS A 13 -21.63 -12.46 -11.23
CA CYS A 13 -21.40 -11.08 -11.59
C CYS A 13 -20.50 -11.13 -12.84
N SER A 14 -21.12 -11.12 -14.02
CA SER A 14 -20.43 -11.07 -15.29
C SER A 14 -19.96 -9.64 -15.50
N LEU A 15 -19.01 -9.19 -14.67
CA LEU A 15 -18.17 -8.07 -15.02
C LEU A 15 -17.30 -8.55 -16.17
N GLN A 16 -17.84 -8.45 -17.39
CA GLN A 16 -17.02 -8.48 -18.59
C GLN A 16 -15.98 -7.38 -18.39
N PRO A 17 -14.67 -7.66 -18.48
CA PRO A 17 -13.67 -6.63 -18.35
C PRO A 17 -13.85 -5.66 -19.52
N HIS A 18 -14.54 -4.55 -19.28
CA HIS A 18 -14.53 -3.42 -20.19
C HIS A 18 -13.07 -3.04 -20.38
N SER A 19 -12.61 -2.99 -21.64
CA SER A 19 -11.20 -2.73 -21.90
C SER A 19 -10.83 -1.39 -21.27
N LEU A 20 -9.66 -1.31 -20.65
CA LEU A 20 -9.17 -0.06 -20.03
C LEU A 20 -9.10 1.09 -21.05
N ALA A 21 -9.03 0.78 -22.35
CA ALA A 21 -9.06 1.78 -23.43
C ALA A 21 -10.39 2.53 -23.53
N GLU A 22 -11.49 1.94 -23.05
CA GLU A 22 -12.84 2.54 -23.07
C GLU A 22 -13.20 3.25 -21.75
N ALA A 23 -12.33 3.15 -20.74
CA ALA A 23 -12.53 3.69 -19.41
C ALA A 23 -12.40 5.23 -19.40
N LYS A 24 -13.48 5.92 -19.78
CA LYS A 24 -13.56 7.40 -19.79
C LYS A 24 -13.20 8.05 -18.45
N TRP A 25 -13.37 7.34 -17.33
CA TRP A 25 -13.06 7.84 -15.99
C TRP A 25 -11.56 8.08 -15.77
N LEU A 26 -10.66 7.38 -16.49
CA LEU A 26 -9.20 7.61 -16.42
C LEU A 26 -8.78 9.01 -16.89
N ARG A 27 -9.65 9.71 -17.62
CA ARG A 27 -9.39 11.08 -18.12
C ARG A 27 -9.93 12.17 -17.21
N LEU A 28 -10.70 11.84 -16.19
CA LEU A 28 -11.24 12.80 -15.23
C LEU A 28 -10.21 13.08 -14.12
N PRO A 29 -10.17 14.29 -13.55
CA PRO A 29 -9.39 14.55 -12.35
C PRO A 29 -9.76 13.55 -11.25
N THR A 30 -8.80 12.73 -10.83
CA THR A 30 -9.04 11.64 -9.88
C THR A 30 -8.22 11.82 -8.62
N TYR A 31 -8.87 11.68 -7.47
CA TYR A 31 -8.21 11.62 -6.18
C TYR A 31 -8.12 10.16 -5.72
N ILE A 32 -6.91 9.66 -5.54
CA ILE A 32 -6.64 8.27 -5.14
C ILE A 32 -6.12 8.29 -3.71
N LEU A 33 -6.90 7.76 -2.77
CA LEU A 33 -6.51 7.62 -1.37
C LEU A 33 -6.09 6.18 -1.08
N SER A 34 -4.86 6.01 -0.60
CA SER A 34 -4.39 4.76 -0.02
C SER A 34 -4.16 4.95 1.48
N GLU A 35 -5.12 4.52 2.28
CA GLU A 35 -5.06 4.61 3.75
C GLU A 35 -4.69 3.25 4.36
N CYS A 36 -3.45 3.12 4.82
CA CYS A 36 -2.86 1.92 5.41
C CYS A 36 -3.01 0.69 4.49
N VAL A 37 -2.74 0.84 3.19
CA VAL A 37 -2.90 -0.26 2.20
C VAL A 37 -1.56 -0.74 1.66
N LEU A 38 -0.76 0.15 1.06
CA LEU A 38 0.45 -0.25 0.31
C LEU A 38 1.52 -0.88 1.21
N VAL A 39 1.62 -0.46 2.47
CA VAL A 39 2.50 -1.06 3.48
C VAL A 39 2.31 -2.57 3.71
N TYR A 40 1.16 -3.15 3.36
CA TYR A 40 0.94 -4.60 3.43
C TYR A 40 1.43 -5.36 2.19
N MET A 41 1.69 -4.64 1.10
CA MET A 41 2.16 -5.20 -0.16
C MET A 41 3.68 -5.38 -0.13
N ASP A 42 4.17 -6.30 -0.96
CA ASP A 42 5.58 -6.28 -1.32
C ASP A 42 5.90 -4.94 -2.01
N PRO A 43 7.03 -4.29 -1.67
CA PRO A 43 7.43 -3.00 -2.24
C PRO A 43 7.38 -3.00 -3.78
N GLY A 44 7.88 -4.05 -4.43
CA GLY A 44 7.91 -4.13 -5.89
C GLY A 44 6.50 -4.15 -6.52
N HIS A 45 5.54 -4.79 -5.85
CA HIS A 45 4.14 -4.77 -6.28
C HIS A 45 3.49 -3.40 -6.09
N SER A 46 3.77 -2.72 -4.96
CA SER A 46 3.24 -1.38 -4.71
C SER A 46 3.79 -0.35 -5.70
N SER A 47 5.09 -0.40 -6.00
CA SER A 47 5.72 0.45 -7.03
C SER A 47 5.14 0.17 -8.42
N THR A 48 4.90 -1.10 -8.76
CA THR A 48 4.27 -1.46 -10.04
C THR A 48 2.85 -0.91 -10.14
N LEU A 49 2.07 -0.98 -9.05
CA LEU A 49 0.73 -0.41 -8.99
C LEU A 49 0.76 1.11 -9.18
N LEU A 50 1.64 1.81 -8.45
CA LEU A 50 1.77 3.27 -8.57
C LEU A 50 2.22 3.69 -9.98
N ALA A 51 3.17 2.96 -10.58
CA ALA A 51 3.59 3.18 -11.96
C ALA A 51 2.44 2.95 -12.95
N TRP A 52 1.61 1.92 -12.71
CA TRP A 52 0.42 1.68 -13.51
C TRP A 52 -0.58 2.83 -13.38
N LEU A 53 -0.85 3.33 -12.17
CA LEU A 53 -1.73 4.48 -11.95
C LEU A 53 -1.21 5.72 -12.70
N ALA A 54 0.08 6.03 -12.57
CA ALA A 54 0.70 7.15 -13.26
C ALA A 54 0.63 7.03 -14.79
N ALA A 55 0.71 5.81 -15.34
CA ALA A 55 0.65 5.57 -16.77
C ALA A 55 -0.78 5.65 -17.36
N HIS A 56 -1.83 5.45 -16.54
CA HIS A 56 -3.20 5.33 -17.04
C HIS A 56 -4.08 6.56 -16.74
N PHE A 57 -3.85 7.26 -15.64
CA PHE A 57 -4.62 8.45 -15.32
C PHE A 57 -4.05 9.70 -15.99
N ALA A 58 -4.87 10.42 -16.75
CA ALA A 58 -4.45 11.66 -17.40
C ALA A 58 -4.20 12.80 -16.39
N CYS A 59 -4.92 12.80 -15.26
CA CYS A 59 -4.77 13.76 -14.17
C CYS A 59 -5.22 13.10 -12.86
N ALA A 60 -4.27 12.81 -11.98
CA ALA A 60 -4.57 12.25 -10.68
C ALA A 60 -3.67 12.81 -9.57
N THR A 61 -4.21 12.83 -8.36
CA THR A 61 -3.45 13.04 -7.13
C THR A 61 -3.54 11.76 -6.30
N VAL A 62 -2.40 11.20 -5.94
CA VAL A 62 -2.32 10.03 -5.07
C VAL A 62 -1.91 10.51 -3.67
N VAL A 63 -2.72 10.19 -2.68
CA VAL A 63 -2.44 10.47 -1.27
C VAL A 63 -2.26 9.14 -0.56
N ILE A 64 -1.08 8.94 0.02
CA ILE A 64 -0.69 7.73 0.72
C ILE A 64 -0.52 8.08 2.19
N TYR A 65 -1.28 7.41 3.05
CA TYR A 65 -1.15 7.49 4.49
C TYR A 65 -0.85 6.09 5.00
N GLU A 66 0.36 5.84 5.50
CA GLU A 66 0.76 4.52 5.99
C GLU A 66 1.81 4.59 7.09
N GLN A 67 2.06 3.46 7.74
CA GLN A 67 3.07 3.34 8.78
C GLN A 67 4.47 3.36 8.17
N VAL A 68 5.31 4.30 8.63
CA VAL A 68 6.73 4.43 8.26
C VAL A 68 7.63 3.71 9.27
N GLU A 69 8.81 3.25 8.82
CA GLU A 69 9.78 2.54 9.66
C GLU A 69 10.77 3.44 10.43
N GLN A 70 10.75 4.78 10.30
CA GLN A 70 11.54 5.79 11.05
C GLN A 70 12.81 5.29 11.78
N GLY A 71 13.71 4.63 11.05
CA GLY A 71 15.07 4.34 11.47
C GLY A 71 15.96 5.56 11.20
N TYR A 72 16.85 5.89 12.14
CA TYR A 72 17.85 6.96 11.99
C TYR A 72 18.49 6.93 10.60
N GLY A 73 18.28 8.00 9.82
CA GLY A 73 19.18 8.33 8.73
C GLY A 73 20.59 8.41 9.30
N MET A 74 21.53 7.70 8.69
CA MET A 74 22.96 7.80 8.95
C MET A 74 23.52 9.12 8.36
N LEU A 75 22.88 10.24 8.70
CA LEU A 75 23.33 11.60 8.36
C LEU A 75 22.85 12.59 9.43
N GLY A 76 23.12 12.26 10.70
CA GLY A 76 23.10 13.27 11.74
C GLY A 76 24.25 14.23 11.49
N LEU A 77 23.95 15.41 10.92
CA LEU A 77 24.62 16.70 11.18
C LEU A 77 23.99 17.87 10.40
N ALA A 78 22.67 18.03 10.36
CA ALA A 78 22.07 19.35 10.18
C ALA A 78 20.57 19.41 10.57
N ALA A 79 20.28 20.33 11.49
CA ALA A 79 19.01 21.05 11.67
C ALA A 79 17.74 20.26 12.08
N GLY A 80 17.70 19.90 13.37
CA GLY A 80 16.75 20.53 14.30
C GLY A 80 15.25 20.38 14.07
N VAL A 81 14.63 19.58 14.95
CA VAL A 81 13.20 19.49 15.28
C VAL A 81 12.35 18.58 14.37
N TRP A 82 12.63 17.28 14.43
CA TRP A 82 11.58 16.27 14.31
C TRP A 82 11.63 15.39 15.56
N ARG A 83 10.57 15.45 16.38
CA ARG A 83 10.39 14.59 17.55
C ARG A 83 10.34 13.15 17.05
N GLU A 84 11.39 12.40 17.37
CA GLU A 84 11.56 10.98 17.06
C GLU A 84 10.34 10.16 17.45
N ILE A 85 9.67 9.57 16.45
CA ILE A 85 8.84 8.37 16.64
C ILE A 85 9.65 7.23 16.03
N LYS A 86 10.51 6.58 16.82
CA LYS A 86 11.43 5.53 16.32
C LYS A 86 10.67 4.21 16.15
N PRO A 87 10.66 3.49 15.04
CA PRO A 87 9.98 2.19 14.91
C PRO A 87 10.84 0.99 15.33
N HIS A 88 12.05 1.28 15.84
CA HIS A 88 12.72 0.47 16.85
C HIS A 88 12.53 1.02 18.27
N ASP A 89 11.55 1.88 18.51
CA ASP A 89 11.04 2.05 19.86
C ASP A 89 10.23 0.82 20.26
N ALA A 90 9.76 0.84 21.50
CA ALA A 90 8.90 -0.22 22.00
C ALA A 90 7.59 -0.34 21.18
N PHE A 91 7.08 0.76 20.61
CA PHE A 91 5.84 0.79 19.87
C PHE A 91 5.97 0.10 18.50
N GLY A 92 6.93 0.48 17.67
CA GLY A 92 7.12 -0.08 16.33
C GLY A 92 7.41 -1.58 16.37
N ARG A 93 8.29 -2.02 17.27
CA ARG A 93 8.55 -3.46 17.49
C ARG A 93 7.30 -4.21 17.93
N GLN A 94 6.56 -3.66 18.89
CA GLN A 94 5.35 -4.31 19.39
C GLN A 94 4.26 -4.35 18.33
N MET A 95 4.11 -3.29 17.53
CA MET A 95 3.19 -3.21 16.40
C MET A 95 3.51 -4.29 15.37
N CYS A 96 4.75 -4.35 14.88
CA CYS A 96 5.18 -5.33 13.90
C CYS A 96 5.02 -6.76 14.40
N ALA A 97 5.45 -7.06 15.64
CA ALA A 97 5.28 -8.38 16.24
C ALA A 97 3.80 -8.77 16.37
N ASN A 98 2.95 -7.84 16.82
CA ASN A 98 1.52 -8.05 16.95
C ASN A 98 0.84 -8.34 15.61
N LEU A 99 1.11 -7.53 14.58
CA LEU A 99 0.55 -7.71 13.25
C LEU A 99 1.06 -8.99 12.58
N GLN A 100 2.35 -9.29 12.73
CA GLN A 100 2.95 -10.53 12.23
C GLN A 100 2.34 -11.77 12.88
N SER A 101 2.13 -11.77 14.20
CA SER A 101 1.48 -12.89 14.91
C SER A 101 0.05 -13.17 14.45
N ARG A 102 -0.62 -12.19 13.82
CA ARG A 102 -1.96 -12.32 13.23
C ARG A 102 -1.93 -12.68 11.74
N GLY A 103 -0.74 -12.89 11.16
CA GLY A 103 -0.58 -13.19 9.75
C GLY A 103 -0.70 -11.97 8.82
N CYS A 104 -0.60 -10.74 9.36
CA CYS A 104 -0.74 -9.49 8.61
C CYS A 104 0.56 -8.66 8.67
N PRO A 105 1.71 -9.17 8.20
CA PRO A 105 2.97 -8.44 8.29
C PRO A 105 2.94 -7.16 7.43
N LEU A 106 3.55 -6.09 7.96
CA LEU A 106 3.81 -4.85 7.23
C LEU A 106 5.00 -5.08 6.30
N ARG A 107 4.76 -5.58 5.09
CA ARG A 107 5.81 -6.02 4.15
C ARG A 107 6.57 -4.85 3.52
N GLY A 108 5.91 -3.71 3.35
CA GLY A 108 6.48 -2.49 2.76
C GLY A 108 7.20 -1.58 3.75
N ILE A 109 7.14 -1.90 5.05
CA ILE A 109 7.63 -0.99 6.10
C ILE A 109 9.13 -0.72 5.93
N THR A 110 9.94 -1.74 5.64
CA THR A 110 11.41 -1.60 5.63
C THR A 110 12.00 -0.90 4.42
N THR A 111 11.20 -0.67 3.38
CA THR A 111 11.66 0.00 2.15
C THR A 111 11.32 1.47 2.10
N THR A 112 10.55 1.96 3.08
CA THR A 112 10.15 3.35 3.20
C THR A 112 10.47 3.86 4.62
N PRO A 113 11.77 4.02 4.93
CA PRO A 113 12.21 4.34 6.29
C PRO A 113 11.84 5.75 6.73
N ASP A 114 11.67 6.69 5.80
CA ASP A 114 11.34 8.08 6.08
C ASP A 114 10.41 8.67 5.02
N LEU A 115 10.00 9.93 5.23
CA LEU A 115 9.09 10.63 4.31
C LEU A 115 9.70 10.85 2.92
N GLU A 116 11.03 11.02 2.84
CA GLU A 116 11.71 11.24 1.56
C GLU A 116 11.73 9.96 0.73
N ALA A 117 11.89 8.80 1.35
CA ALA A 117 11.84 7.49 0.69
C ALA A 117 10.44 7.13 0.13
N HIS A 118 9.39 7.87 0.50
CA HIS A 118 8.05 7.73 -0.10
C HIS A 118 7.83 8.57 -1.37
N CYS A 119 8.76 9.47 -1.73
CA CYS A 119 8.66 10.37 -2.88
C CYS A 119 9.46 9.86 -4.09
#